data_AF-A0A940KX24-F1
#
_entry.id   AF-A0A940KX24-F1
#
_cell.length_a   1.000
_cell.length_b   1.000
_cell.length_c   1.000
_cell.angle_alpha   90.00
_cell.angle_beta   90.00
_cell.angle_gamma   90.00
#
_symmetry.space_group_name_H-M   'P 1'
#
loop_
_entity.id
_entity.type
_entity.pdbx_description
1 polymer ?
#
loop_
_entity_poly.entity_id
_entity_poly.type
_entity_poly.pdbx_seq_one_letter_code
_entity_poly.pdbx_strand_id
1 'polypeptide(L)'
;MSIAPVSAVRYGSDALADQGQVHVAQRGDTLPTIAERFGVSTDDLAAANPEVVNPEVIYPDQVIRIPARADSARVVDAQPYPEPNDPAPPGAGGAVGGVVGSGVGGIGGGAGAPSASPGLHAARDRLRQLEANPPKREDFPGGFLGSFAYDFAKALHAGQVETAKVEVKYEQLKLDPPNEHDFPSKDAYDQARAEYQKQIASCVKTLGPLLVERYEAKSAQASPTAAKILAEAKRLGVPVTVLSDEEYQKRYPDTGGVTVGDHVYLPVSSLEDGTDTLEHESMHAILGRNGEIFDTSKSIDERVDKARALFQNMGLDPDDGERLVRVTDGWGQSASSDHVQTFVDSIDIGREKAGLPPLSPQQRDELYSLAAVREAALDVQRDPLDGIESKPPEEQKKLLAEAEAKWANTAQGRANPPSGDTFEERLASLQGILQRCADEGQFAKFTS
;
A
#
# COMPACT_ATOMS: atom_id res chain seq x y z
N MET A 1 -36.16 -46.50 -24.90
CA MET A 1 -34.86 -45.80 -24.84
C MET A 1 -34.63 -45.35 -23.41
N SER A 2 -33.46 -45.63 -22.82
CA SER A 2 -33.14 -45.27 -21.43
C SER A 2 -32.31 -43.99 -21.38
N ILE A 3 -32.53 -43.15 -20.38
CA ILE A 3 -31.85 -41.87 -20.18
C ILE A 3 -30.61 -42.14 -19.31
N ALA A 4 -29.42 -41.75 -19.79
CA ALA A 4 -28.17 -41.96 -19.05
C ALA A 4 -27.98 -40.91 -17.93
N PRO A 5 -27.37 -41.26 -16.79
CA PRO A 5 -27.16 -40.34 -15.68
C PRO A 5 -26.00 -39.37 -15.92
N VAL A 6 -26.10 -38.17 -15.36
CA VAL A 6 -25.04 -37.16 -15.34
C VAL A 6 -23.85 -37.69 -14.52
N SER A 7 -22.65 -37.74 -15.12
CA SER A 7 -21.44 -38.12 -14.40
C SER A 7 -20.96 -36.99 -13.49
N ALA A 8 -20.78 -37.29 -12.20
CA ALA A 8 -20.11 -36.40 -11.28
C ALA A 8 -18.63 -36.25 -11.65
N VAL A 9 -18.18 -35.01 -11.88
CA VAL A 9 -16.75 -34.71 -12.03
C VAL A 9 -16.08 -34.94 -10.68
N ARG A 10 -15.21 -35.94 -10.62
CA ARG A 10 -14.30 -36.12 -9.49
C ARG A 10 -13.19 -35.08 -9.64
N TYR A 11 -13.08 -34.16 -8.68
CA TYR A 11 -11.89 -33.32 -8.56
C TYR A 11 -10.69 -34.23 -8.31
N GLY A 12 -9.75 -34.23 -9.26
CA GLY A 12 -8.47 -34.92 -9.11
C GLY A 12 -7.64 -34.27 -8.01
N SER A 13 -6.98 -35.10 -7.20
CA SER A 13 -6.20 -34.70 -6.03
C SER A 13 -4.79 -34.20 -6.39
N ASP A 14 -4.68 -33.31 -7.39
CA ASP A 14 -3.41 -32.72 -7.87
C ASP A 14 -3.30 -31.21 -7.56
N ALA A 15 -4.21 -30.65 -6.75
CA ALA A 15 -4.31 -29.23 -6.46
C ALA A 15 -3.61 -28.77 -5.15
N LEU A 16 -2.58 -29.50 -4.68
CA LEU A 16 -1.86 -29.21 -3.43
C LEU A 16 -0.33 -29.37 -3.53
N ALA A 17 0.24 -28.95 -4.67
CA ALA A 17 1.70 -28.85 -4.85
C ALA A 17 2.15 -27.54 -5.52
N ASP A 18 1.36 -26.47 -5.40
CA ASP A 18 1.81 -25.09 -5.63
C ASP A 18 1.74 -24.31 -4.32
N GLN A 19 2.75 -24.55 -3.48
CA GLN A 19 3.18 -23.60 -2.46
C GLN A 19 4.45 -22.93 -2.99
N GLY A 20 4.33 -22.28 -4.16
CA GLY A 20 5.43 -21.53 -4.76
C GLY A 20 6.06 -20.59 -3.74
N GLN A 21 7.30 -20.87 -3.38
CA GLN A 21 8.03 -20.08 -2.40
C GLN A 21 8.24 -18.69 -3.01
N VAL A 22 7.78 -17.64 -2.33
CA VAL A 22 7.95 -16.27 -2.80
C VAL A 22 9.06 -15.58 -2.01
N HIS A 23 9.95 -14.91 -2.73
CA HIS A 23 10.95 -14.03 -2.15
C HIS A 23 10.59 -12.58 -2.48
N VAL A 24 10.45 -11.75 -1.46
CA VAL A 24 10.26 -10.31 -1.62
C VAL A 24 11.64 -9.70 -1.74
N ALA A 25 11.97 -9.16 -2.92
CA ALA A 25 13.27 -8.59 -3.19
C ALA A 25 13.60 -7.44 -2.22
N GLN A 26 14.81 -7.43 -1.68
CA GLN A 26 15.28 -6.40 -0.75
C GLN A 26 16.29 -5.48 -1.44
N ARG A 27 16.58 -4.31 -0.85
CA ARG A 27 17.58 -3.39 -1.41
C ARG A 27 18.94 -4.08 -1.52
N GLY A 28 19.39 -4.30 -2.76
CA GLY A 28 20.64 -5.02 -3.08
C GLY A 28 20.46 -6.47 -3.53
N ASP A 29 19.24 -7.00 -3.59
CA ASP A 29 18.96 -8.27 -4.29
C ASP A 29 19.01 -8.09 -5.82
N THR A 30 19.34 -9.17 -6.52
CA THR A 30 19.33 -9.32 -7.98
C THR A 30 18.80 -10.73 -8.30
N LEU A 31 18.31 -11.03 -9.52
CA LEU A 31 17.91 -12.42 -9.82
C LEU A 31 19.05 -13.43 -9.60
N PRO A 32 20.32 -13.16 -9.96
CA PRO A 32 21.44 -14.04 -9.61
C PRO A 32 21.62 -14.28 -8.10
N THR A 33 21.58 -13.24 -7.26
CA THR A 33 21.78 -13.41 -5.80
C THR A 33 20.60 -14.09 -5.13
N ILE A 34 19.38 -13.90 -5.63
CA ILE A 34 18.20 -14.67 -5.20
C ILE A 34 18.33 -16.14 -5.66
N ALA A 35 18.68 -16.39 -6.92
CA ALA A 35 18.83 -17.74 -7.45
C ALA A 35 19.85 -18.57 -6.66
N GLU A 36 21.02 -17.98 -6.35
CA GLU A 36 22.04 -18.57 -5.48
C GLU A 36 21.49 -18.85 -4.06
N ARG A 37 20.79 -17.87 -3.46
CA ARG A 37 20.21 -17.97 -2.10
C ARG A 37 19.17 -19.08 -1.96
N PHE A 38 18.41 -19.38 -3.02
CA PHE A 38 17.39 -20.45 -3.03
C PHE A 38 17.83 -21.74 -3.73
N GLY A 39 19.05 -21.78 -4.29
CA GLY A 39 19.60 -22.97 -4.93
C GLY A 39 18.89 -23.37 -6.24
N VAL A 40 18.40 -22.38 -6.99
CA VAL A 40 17.80 -22.52 -8.33
C VAL A 40 18.71 -21.86 -9.37
N SER A 41 18.49 -22.11 -10.68
CA SER A 41 19.23 -21.37 -11.70
C SER A 41 18.61 -20.00 -11.95
N THR A 42 19.42 -19.01 -12.36
CA THR A 42 18.91 -17.68 -12.73
C THR A 42 17.96 -17.75 -13.92
N ASP A 43 18.19 -18.67 -14.86
CA ASP A 43 17.35 -18.86 -16.04
C ASP A 43 15.98 -19.44 -15.67
N ASP A 44 15.92 -20.43 -14.77
CA ASP A 44 14.65 -20.97 -14.25
C ASP A 44 13.90 -19.90 -13.44
N LEU A 45 14.62 -19.08 -12.66
CA LEU A 45 14.06 -17.99 -11.88
C LEU A 45 13.50 -16.88 -12.77
N ALA A 46 14.19 -16.51 -13.85
CA ALA A 46 13.68 -15.56 -14.84
C ALA A 46 12.47 -16.12 -15.61
N ALA A 47 12.50 -17.41 -15.99
CA ALA A 47 11.38 -18.07 -16.65
C ALA A 47 10.13 -18.17 -15.76
N ALA A 48 10.30 -18.25 -14.44
CA ALA A 48 9.21 -18.22 -13.47
C ALA A 48 8.65 -16.81 -13.19
N ASN A 49 9.36 -15.75 -13.62
CA ASN A 49 9.00 -14.35 -13.39
C ASN A 49 9.11 -13.52 -14.70
N PRO A 50 8.28 -13.82 -15.73
CA PRO A 50 8.29 -13.08 -17.00
C PRO A 50 7.96 -11.59 -16.87
N GLU A 51 7.43 -11.16 -15.72
CA GLU A 51 7.27 -9.74 -15.34
C GLU A 51 8.60 -9.00 -15.07
N VAL A 52 9.71 -9.73 -14.82
CA VAL A 52 11.05 -9.16 -14.64
C VAL A 52 11.72 -8.97 -16.00
N VAL A 53 11.52 -7.78 -16.59
CA VAL A 53 12.02 -7.46 -17.95
C VAL A 53 13.55 -7.43 -18.04
N ASN A 54 14.26 -7.11 -16.94
CA ASN A 54 15.72 -7.15 -16.86
C ASN A 54 16.19 -7.94 -15.63
N PRO A 55 16.84 -9.12 -15.78
CA PRO A 55 17.33 -9.94 -14.67
C PRO A 55 18.33 -9.25 -13.72
N GLU A 56 19.03 -8.20 -14.18
CA GLU A 56 19.98 -7.44 -13.37
C GLU A 56 19.32 -6.31 -12.57
N VAL A 57 18.06 -5.97 -12.86
CA VAL A 57 17.31 -4.87 -12.22
C VAL A 57 15.99 -5.41 -11.69
N ILE A 58 15.99 -5.74 -10.40
CA ILE A 58 14.77 -5.98 -9.63
C ILE A 58 14.62 -4.89 -8.57
N TYR A 59 13.39 -4.47 -8.34
CA TYR A 59 13.08 -3.41 -7.40
C TYR A 59 12.87 -3.99 -5.99
N PRO A 60 13.21 -3.24 -4.93
CA PRO A 60 12.75 -3.58 -3.59
C PRO A 60 11.23 -3.80 -3.56
N ASP A 61 10.81 -4.77 -2.77
CA ASP A 61 9.43 -5.25 -2.62
C ASP A 61 8.80 -5.91 -3.87
N GLN A 62 9.56 -6.10 -4.95
CA GLN A 62 9.16 -6.94 -6.07
C GLN A 62 9.06 -8.41 -5.62
N VAL A 63 7.91 -9.04 -5.84
CA VAL A 63 7.66 -10.44 -5.48
C VAL A 63 8.24 -11.36 -6.54
N ILE A 64 9.35 -12.03 -6.22
CA ILE A 64 9.99 -13.02 -7.06
C ILE A 64 9.48 -14.42 -6.68
N ARG A 65 8.77 -15.06 -7.61
CA ARG A 65 8.33 -16.46 -7.54
C ARG A 65 9.56 -17.37 -7.66
N ILE A 66 9.93 -18.06 -6.59
CA ILE A 66 10.99 -19.07 -6.66
C ILE A 66 10.39 -20.34 -7.29
N PRO A 67 10.89 -20.82 -8.45
CA PRO A 67 10.39 -22.05 -9.05
C PRO A 67 10.64 -23.22 -8.09
N ALA A 68 9.64 -24.08 -7.93
CA ALA A 68 9.81 -25.31 -7.18
C ALA A 68 10.93 -26.13 -7.82
N ARG A 69 11.97 -26.45 -7.03
CA ARG A 69 13.15 -27.15 -7.50
C ARG A 69 12.77 -28.47 -8.18
N ALA A 70 12.90 -28.51 -9.50
CA ALA A 70 12.89 -29.74 -10.25
C ALA A 70 14.19 -30.49 -9.92
N ASP A 71 14.15 -31.32 -8.87
CA ASP A 71 15.19 -32.31 -8.61
C ASP A 71 15.21 -33.31 -9.77
N SER A 72 15.97 -32.96 -10.80
CA SER A 72 16.30 -33.84 -11.92
C SER A 72 16.93 -35.11 -11.34
N ALA A 73 16.19 -36.21 -11.48
CA ALA A 73 16.39 -37.38 -10.66
C ALA A 73 17.82 -37.92 -10.73
N ARG A 74 18.47 -38.03 -9.55
CA ARG A 74 19.47 -39.09 -9.35
C ARG A 74 18.75 -40.43 -9.34
N VAL A 75 18.56 -40.99 -10.52
CA VAL A 75 18.14 -42.38 -10.66
C VAL A 75 19.27 -43.29 -10.19
N VAL A 76 19.14 -43.85 -8.99
CA VAL A 76 19.69 -45.17 -8.64
C VAL A 76 18.82 -45.86 -7.60
N ASP A 77 17.90 -46.65 -8.15
CA ASP A 77 17.32 -47.88 -7.62
C ASP A 77 16.38 -47.87 -6.40
N ALA A 78 15.39 -48.75 -6.46
CA ALA A 78 14.27 -48.83 -5.53
C ALA A 78 14.35 -50.08 -4.66
N GLN A 79 13.85 -50.01 -3.42
CA GLN A 79 13.32 -51.16 -2.69
C GLN A 79 12.00 -50.76 -1.98
N PRO A 80 11.03 -51.67 -1.79
CA PRO A 80 9.64 -51.30 -1.58
C PRO A 80 9.20 -51.32 -0.10
N TYR A 81 8.27 -50.42 0.24
CA TYR A 81 7.49 -50.50 1.48
C TYR A 81 6.27 -51.43 1.30
N PRO A 82 5.91 -52.26 2.30
CA PRO A 82 4.67 -53.03 2.29
C PRO A 82 3.46 -52.21 2.78
N GLU A 83 2.27 -52.56 2.30
CA GLU A 83 0.99 -51.85 2.45
C GLU A 83 0.20 -52.14 3.77
N PRO A 84 -0.87 -51.36 4.09
CA PRO A 84 -1.46 -51.26 5.43
C PRO A 84 -2.63 -52.24 5.70
N ASN A 85 -3.07 -52.32 6.96
CA ASN A 85 -4.38 -52.89 7.36
C ASN A 85 -4.99 -52.19 8.59
N ASP A 86 -6.20 -51.66 8.41
CA ASP A 86 -7.21 -51.33 9.44
C ASP A 86 -7.99 -52.61 9.86
N PRO A 87 -8.81 -52.69 10.96
CA PRO A 87 -9.80 -51.66 11.37
C PRO A 87 -10.13 -51.50 12.90
N ALA A 88 -11.04 -50.57 13.20
CA ALA A 88 -11.66 -50.29 14.52
C ALA A 88 -13.03 -51.03 14.69
N PRO A 89 -13.94 -50.77 15.69
CA PRO A 89 -13.93 -49.93 16.91
C PRO A 89 -14.45 -50.68 18.20
N PRO A 90 -15.37 -50.16 19.08
CA PRO A 90 -15.12 -49.34 20.29
C PRO A 90 -15.72 -49.88 21.64
N GLY A 91 -15.45 -49.23 22.79
CA GLY A 91 -16.46 -49.10 23.88
C GLY A 91 -16.07 -49.14 25.38
N ALA A 92 -16.35 -48.02 26.08
CA ALA A 92 -17.02 -47.86 27.41
C ALA A 92 -16.52 -48.46 28.77
N GLY A 93 -16.52 -47.59 29.81
CA GLY A 93 -16.77 -47.89 31.24
C GLY A 93 -15.56 -48.30 32.14
N GLY A 94 -15.45 -47.95 33.43
CA GLY A 94 -16.20 -47.00 34.28
C GLY A 94 -16.05 -47.25 35.81
N ALA A 95 -15.86 -46.18 36.62
CA ALA A 95 -16.02 -46.08 38.10
C ALA A 95 -15.12 -47.01 39.00
N VAL A 96 -14.99 -46.93 40.35
CA VAL A 96 -15.58 -46.19 41.50
C VAL A 96 -14.45 -45.93 42.57
N GLY A 97 -14.43 -44.83 43.36
CA GLY A 97 -14.92 -44.73 44.76
C GLY A 97 -13.76 -44.69 45.80
N GLY A 98 -13.83 -44.16 47.04
CA GLY A 98 -14.81 -43.27 47.70
C GLY A 98 -14.72 -43.27 49.26
N VAL A 99 -14.66 -42.09 49.92
CA VAL A 99 -14.99 -41.75 51.36
C VAL A 99 -14.20 -42.50 52.49
N VAL A 100 -13.84 -42.00 53.70
CA VAL A 100 -14.20 -40.93 54.68
C VAL A 100 -12.92 -40.42 55.41
N GLY A 101 -12.83 -39.44 56.33
CA GLY A 101 -13.74 -38.40 56.86
C GLY A 101 -13.33 -37.85 58.27
N SER A 102 -13.79 -36.63 58.63
CA SER A 102 -13.79 -35.96 59.97
C SER A 102 -12.49 -35.47 60.65
N GLY A 103 -12.43 -34.17 60.96
CA GLY A 103 -11.46 -33.54 61.89
C GLY A 103 -11.57 -32.00 61.92
N VAL A 104 -11.90 -31.41 63.08
CA VAL A 104 -12.17 -29.95 63.24
C VAL A 104 -10.92 -29.10 63.53
N GLY A 105 -10.93 -27.84 63.06
CA GLY A 105 -9.97 -26.80 63.47
C GLY A 105 -9.97 -25.60 62.54
N GLY A 106 -10.48 -24.45 62.97
CA GLY A 106 -10.57 -23.24 62.14
C GLY A 106 -9.46 -22.23 62.40
N ILE A 107 -8.95 -21.62 61.34
CA ILE A 107 -8.36 -20.27 61.28
C ILE A 107 -8.53 -19.75 59.84
N GLY A 108 -8.90 -18.48 59.68
CA GLY A 108 -9.31 -17.92 58.38
C GLY A 108 -8.17 -17.30 57.57
N GLY A 109 -8.41 -17.15 56.26
CA GLY A 109 -7.64 -16.27 55.38
C GLY A 109 -7.20 -16.89 54.05
N GLY A 110 -7.77 -16.40 52.95
CA GLY A 110 -7.15 -16.46 51.61
C GLY A 110 -7.74 -17.42 50.57
N ALA A 111 -7.46 -17.09 49.30
CA ALA A 111 -7.64 -17.90 48.09
C ALA A 111 -9.09 -18.19 47.61
N GLY A 112 -9.83 -17.14 47.28
CA GLY A 112 -10.77 -17.20 46.14
C GLY A 112 -10.00 -17.09 44.82
N ALA A 113 -10.40 -17.85 43.80
CA ALA A 113 -9.78 -17.80 42.46
C ALA A 113 -9.86 -16.38 41.84
N PRO A 114 -8.90 -15.96 40.99
CA PRO A 114 -8.94 -14.66 40.36
C PRO A 114 -10.18 -14.55 39.44
N SER A 115 -11.11 -13.69 39.81
CA SER A 115 -12.25 -13.33 38.94
C SER A 115 -11.76 -12.59 37.70
N ALA A 116 -12.47 -12.73 36.59
CA ALA A 116 -12.20 -12.00 35.36
C ALA A 116 -12.05 -10.49 35.62
N SER A 117 -11.07 -9.87 34.98
CA SER A 117 -10.65 -8.49 35.28
C SER A 117 -11.80 -7.48 35.08
N PRO A 118 -11.97 -6.49 35.99
CA PRO A 118 -13.12 -5.56 35.95
C PRO A 118 -13.34 -4.80 34.62
N GLY A 119 -12.30 -4.60 33.81
CA GLY A 119 -12.41 -3.96 32.49
C GLY A 119 -13.18 -4.77 31.43
N LEU A 120 -13.18 -6.10 31.54
CA LEU A 120 -13.77 -7.01 30.55
C LEU A 120 -15.30 -6.81 30.41
N HIS A 121 -15.97 -6.60 31.54
CA HIS A 121 -17.40 -6.35 31.58
C HIS A 121 -17.76 -4.95 31.05
N ALA A 122 -17.00 -3.93 31.44
CA ALA A 122 -17.27 -2.54 31.04
C ALA A 122 -17.20 -2.32 29.52
N ALA A 123 -16.22 -2.91 28.83
CA ALA A 123 -16.10 -2.80 27.37
C ALA A 123 -17.28 -3.46 26.64
N ARG A 124 -17.65 -4.68 27.05
CA ARG A 124 -18.76 -5.43 26.43
C ARG A 124 -20.13 -4.79 26.69
N ASP A 125 -20.33 -4.23 27.89
CA ASP A 125 -21.57 -3.54 28.22
C ASP A 125 -21.66 -2.17 27.54
N ARG A 126 -20.54 -1.47 27.31
CA ARG A 126 -20.49 -0.27 26.44
C ARG A 126 -20.81 -0.61 24.98
N LEU A 127 -20.32 -1.73 24.46
CA LEU A 127 -20.62 -2.16 23.09
C LEU A 127 -22.12 -2.45 22.90
N ARG A 128 -22.74 -3.16 23.86
CA ARG A 128 -24.20 -3.36 23.91
C ARG A 128 -24.99 -2.06 24.06
N GLN A 129 -24.45 -1.08 24.77
CA GLN A 129 -25.08 0.25 24.87
C GLN A 129 -25.04 1.01 23.54
N LEU A 130 -23.98 0.86 22.74
CA LEU A 130 -23.86 1.47 21.40
C LEU A 130 -24.67 0.71 20.34
N GLU A 131 -24.83 -0.61 20.45
CA GLU A 131 -25.81 -1.36 19.66
C GLU A 131 -27.24 -0.88 20.00
N ALA A 132 -27.58 -0.81 21.30
CA ALA A 132 -28.95 -0.55 21.76
C ALA A 132 -29.39 0.93 21.68
N ASN A 133 -28.47 1.89 21.69
CA ASN A 133 -28.78 3.32 21.70
C ASN A 133 -28.00 4.06 20.61
N PRO A 134 -28.63 5.04 19.91
CA PRO A 134 -27.92 5.85 18.94
C PRO A 134 -26.80 6.64 19.64
N PRO A 135 -25.54 6.54 19.18
CA PRO A 135 -24.44 7.31 19.77
C PRO A 135 -24.66 8.80 19.52
N LYS A 136 -24.26 9.63 20.48
CA LYS A 136 -24.27 11.09 20.32
C LYS A 136 -22.86 11.62 20.14
N ARG A 137 -22.69 12.70 19.37
CA ARG A 137 -21.35 13.25 19.10
C ARG A 137 -20.62 13.74 20.37
N GLU A 138 -21.38 14.13 21.38
CA GLU A 138 -20.90 14.56 22.71
C GLU A 138 -20.26 13.44 23.55
N ASP A 139 -20.57 12.17 23.26
CA ASP A 139 -20.03 11.00 23.99
C ASP A 139 -18.62 10.59 23.50
N PHE A 140 -18.06 11.34 22.54
CA PHE A 140 -16.80 11.04 21.86
C PHE A 140 -15.91 12.28 21.77
N PRO A 141 -14.58 12.14 21.90
CA PRO A 141 -13.65 13.27 21.86
C PRO A 141 -13.61 14.00 20.51
N GLY A 142 -12.94 15.16 20.49
CA GLY A 142 -12.66 15.91 19.27
C GLY A 142 -11.63 15.22 18.36
N GLY A 143 -11.32 15.86 17.23
CA GLY A 143 -10.31 15.38 16.28
C GLY A 143 -10.73 14.16 15.44
N PHE A 144 -9.79 13.67 14.63
CA PHE A 144 -10.00 12.60 13.65
C PHE A 144 -10.48 11.30 14.31
N LEU A 145 -9.68 10.79 15.25
CA LEU A 145 -9.89 9.50 15.92
C LEU A 145 -11.14 9.51 16.83
N GLY A 146 -11.47 10.63 17.47
CA GLY A 146 -12.71 10.76 18.25
C GLY A 146 -13.96 10.79 17.35
N SER A 147 -13.87 11.44 16.20
CA SER A 147 -14.92 11.39 15.17
C SER A 147 -15.03 9.98 14.56
N PHE A 148 -13.91 9.27 14.39
CA PHE A 148 -13.87 7.88 13.90
C PHE A 148 -14.55 6.91 14.86
N ALA A 149 -14.26 7.00 16.17
CA ALA A 149 -14.95 6.20 17.18
C ALA A 149 -16.47 6.49 17.19
N TYR A 150 -16.88 7.73 16.95
CA TYR A 150 -18.29 8.12 16.80
C TYR A 150 -18.96 7.50 15.56
N ASP A 151 -18.31 7.57 14.40
CA ASP A 151 -18.86 7.01 13.15
C ASP A 151 -18.86 5.48 13.16
N PHE A 152 -17.85 4.84 13.75
CA PHE A 152 -17.87 3.40 14.00
C PHE A 152 -19.07 3.01 14.87
N ALA A 153 -19.30 3.72 15.98
CA ALA A 153 -20.46 3.49 16.82
C ALA A 153 -21.79 3.70 16.09
N LYS A 154 -21.87 4.65 15.14
CA LYS A 154 -23.06 4.85 14.30
C LYS A 154 -23.28 3.67 13.36
N ALA A 155 -22.23 3.20 12.69
CA ALA A 155 -22.32 2.04 11.78
C ALA A 155 -22.68 0.75 12.53
N LEU A 156 -22.19 0.61 13.76
CA LEU A 156 -22.57 -0.45 14.71
C LEU A 156 -24.07 -0.39 15.05
N HIS A 157 -24.56 0.78 15.48
CA HIS A 157 -25.96 1.00 15.82
C HIS A 157 -26.90 0.80 14.62
N ALA A 158 -26.49 1.23 13.43
CA ALA A 158 -27.23 1.07 12.18
C ALA A 158 -27.24 -0.38 11.65
N GLY A 159 -26.57 -1.32 12.31
CA GLY A 159 -26.45 -2.71 11.85
C GLY A 159 -25.62 -2.89 10.57
N GLN A 160 -24.86 -1.86 10.17
CA GLN A 160 -23.97 -1.90 9.01
C GLN A 160 -22.67 -2.67 9.32
N VAL A 161 -22.36 -2.85 10.61
CA VAL A 161 -21.26 -3.68 11.11
C VAL A 161 -21.83 -4.81 11.95
N GLU A 162 -21.66 -6.06 11.52
CA GLU A 162 -22.01 -7.23 12.33
C GLU A 162 -21.03 -7.39 13.50
N THR A 163 -21.52 -7.28 14.73
CA THR A 163 -20.68 -7.34 15.94
C THR A 163 -20.04 -8.72 16.17
N ALA A 164 -20.54 -9.76 15.51
CA ALA A 164 -19.94 -11.10 15.45
C ALA A 164 -18.73 -11.23 14.49
N LYS A 165 -18.55 -10.29 13.53
CA LYS A 165 -17.39 -10.27 12.61
C LYS A 165 -16.24 -9.38 13.13
N VAL A 166 -16.49 -8.61 14.20
CA VAL A 166 -15.48 -7.81 14.89
C VAL A 166 -14.75 -8.70 15.91
N GLU A 167 -13.90 -9.62 15.45
CA GLU A 167 -13.01 -10.46 16.32
C GLU A 167 -11.86 -9.64 16.94
N VAL A 168 -12.18 -8.47 17.50
CA VAL A 168 -11.25 -7.64 18.26
C VAL A 168 -11.49 -7.90 19.74
N LYS A 169 -10.41 -8.10 20.50
CA LYS A 169 -10.43 -7.98 21.97
C LYS A 169 -10.59 -6.51 22.37
N TYR A 170 -11.81 -5.99 22.18
CA TYR A 170 -12.22 -4.61 22.46
C TYR A 170 -11.97 -4.21 23.94
N GLU A 171 -11.79 -5.21 24.78
CA GLU A 171 -11.32 -5.23 26.17
C GLU A 171 -9.99 -4.48 26.42
N GLN A 172 -9.22 -4.18 25.36
CA GLN A 172 -7.92 -3.51 25.43
C GLN A 172 -7.89 -2.08 24.81
N LEU A 173 -8.96 -1.64 24.16
CA LEU A 173 -9.02 -0.31 23.54
C LEU A 173 -9.31 0.77 24.58
N LYS A 174 -8.35 1.68 24.81
CA LYS A 174 -8.70 3.04 25.22
C LYS A 174 -9.26 3.73 23.99
N LEU A 175 -10.56 4.03 23.98
CA LEU A 175 -11.23 4.64 22.82
C LEU A 175 -10.86 6.11 22.63
N ASP A 176 -10.41 6.78 23.70
CA ASP A 176 -10.06 8.19 23.69
C ASP A 176 -8.65 8.38 23.10
N PRO A 177 -8.53 8.98 21.90
CA PRO A 177 -7.23 9.28 21.30
C PRO A 177 -6.55 10.42 22.06
N PRO A 178 -5.22 10.47 22.02
CA PRO A 178 -4.49 11.64 22.48
C PRO A 178 -4.87 12.87 21.64
N ASN A 179 -5.15 14.00 22.31
CA ASN A 179 -5.21 15.32 21.71
C ASN A 179 -3.87 16.01 21.96
N GLU A 180 -3.24 16.63 20.96
CA GLU A 180 -1.93 17.29 21.10
C GLU A 180 -1.88 18.30 22.26
N HIS A 181 -2.98 19.00 22.51
CA HIS A 181 -3.10 19.96 23.62
C HIS A 181 -3.07 19.33 25.02
N ASP A 182 -3.29 18.02 25.16
CA ASP A 182 -3.26 17.31 26.44
C ASP A 182 -1.83 16.90 26.86
N PHE A 183 -0.82 17.10 26.00
CA PHE A 183 0.56 16.65 26.23
C PHE A 183 1.53 17.82 26.45
N PRO A 184 2.55 17.64 27.31
CA PRO A 184 3.52 18.68 27.63
C PRO A 184 4.54 18.95 26.51
N SER A 185 4.59 18.09 25.48
CA SER A 185 5.45 18.24 24.31
C SER A 185 4.91 17.42 23.13
N LYS A 186 5.35 17.77 21.91
CA LYS A 186 5.03 17.00 20.71
C LYS A 186 5.53 15.55 20.80
N ASP A 187 6.74 15.32 21.33
CA ASP A 187 7.27 13.96 21.55
C ASP A 187 6.36 13.11 22.46
N ALA A 188 5.77 13.72 23.50
CA ALA A 188 4.86 13.02 24.40
C ALA A 188 3.50 12.72 23.73
N TYR A 189 3.02 13.63 22.87
CA TYR A 189 1.87 13.40 22.01
C TYR A 189 2.13 12.28 20.99
N ASP A 190 3.24 12.33 20.27
CA ASP A 190 3.63 11.33 19.26
C ASP A 190 3.79 9.93 19.90
N GLN A 191 4.38 9.84 21.09
CA GLN A 191 4.45 8.59 21.86
C GLN A 191 3.07 8.06 22.27
N ALA A 192 2.17 8.93 22.73
CA ALA A 192 0.81 8.53 23.06
C ALA A 192 0.00 8.12 21.81
N ARG A 193 0.23 8.79 20.68
CA ARG A 193 -0.36 8.47 19.37
C ARG A 193 0.12 7.10 18.88
N ALA A 194 1.41 6.81 18.98
CA ALA A 194 1.99 5.50 18.66
C ALA A 194 1.42 4.38 19.56
N GLU A 195 1.23 4.63 20.85
CA GLU A 195 0.65 3.63 21.77
C GLU A 195 -0.85 3.41 21.54
N TYR A 196 -1.59 4.44 21.13
CA TYR A 196 -2.97 4.31 20.65
C TYR A 196 -3.03 3.55 19.32
N GLN A 197 -2.09 3.81 18.40
CA GLN A 197 -1.97 3.12 17.11
C GLN A 197 -1.77 1.61 17.27
N LYS A 198 -0.98 1.16 18.25
CA LYS A 198 -0.84 -0.27 18.59
C LYS A 198 -2.15 -0.90 19.08
N GLN A 199 -2.97 -0.17 19.81
CA GLN A 199 -4.27 -0.67 20.30
C GLN A 199 -5.25 -0.84 19.13
N ILE A 200 -5.34 0.16 18.24
CA ILE A 200 -6.21 0.07 17.04
C ILE A 200 -5.67 -0.88 15.97
N ALA A 201 -4.38 -1.24 15.95
CA ALA A 201 -3.81 -2.19 14.99
C ALA A 201 -4.59 -3.52 14.95
N SER A 202 -5.04 -4.01 16.10
CA SER A 202 -5.93 -5.17 16.23
C SER A 202 -7.28 -5.03 15.50
N CYS A 203 -7.71 -3.80 15.25
CA CYS A 203 -8.98 -3.43 14.60
C CYS A 203 -8.82 -3.02 13.14
N VAL A 204 -7.62 -2.62 12.68
CA VAL A 204 -7.42 -1.98 11.36
C VAL A 204 -7.98 -2.84 10.22
N LYS A 205 -7.83 -4.17 10.28
CA LYS A 205 -8.43 -5.10 9.30
C LYS A 205 -9.95 -4.95 9.14
N THR A 206 -10.65 -4.60 10.22
CA THR A 206 -12.12 -4.46 10.26
C THR A 206 -12.56 -3.01 10.03
N LEU A 207 -11.77 -2.04 10.51
CA LEU A 207 -12.12 -0.61 10.50
C LEU A 207 -11.55 0.17 9.31
N GLY A 208 -10.50 -0.35 8.67
CA GLY A 208 -9.86 0.24 7.49
C GLY A 208 -10.84 0.56 6.35
N PRO A 209 -11.70 -0.37 5.92
CA PRO A 209 -12.70 -0.09 4.88
C PRO A 209 -13.66 1.07 5.26
N LEU A 210 -14.06 1.15 6.54
CA LEU A 210 -14.94 2.24 7.02
C LEU A 210 -14.21 3.59 7.09
N LEU A 211 -12.90 3.59 7.37
CA LEU A 211 -12.07 4.79 7.30
C LEU A 211 -11.98 5.29 5.85
N VAL A 212 -11.76 4.40 4.89
CA VAL A 212 -11.72 4.72 3.46
C VAL A 212 -13.06 5.28 2.99
N GLU A 213 -14.19 4.61 3.27
CA GLU A 213 -15.53 5.11 2.88
C GLU A 213 -15.84 6.51 3.43
N ARG A 214 -15.44 6.80 4.69
CA ARG A 214 -15.61 8.15 5.26
C ARG A 214 -14.68 9.17 4.61
N TYR A 215 -13.43 8.81 4.35
CA TYR A 215 -12.48 9.68 3.69
C TYR A 215 -12.96 10.02 2.27
N GLU A 216 -13.35 9.02 1.48
CA GLU A 216 -13.99 9.18 0.17
C GLU A 216 -15.15 10.18 0.23
N ALA A 217 -16.10 9.96 1.15
CA ALA A 217 -17.28 10.80 1.30
C ALA A 217 -16.95 12.25 1.68
N LYS A 218 -15.87 12.48 2.45
CA LYS A 218 -15.41 13.83 2.82
C LYS A 218 -14.65 14.50 1.68
N SER A 219 -13.71 13.80 1.04
CA SER A 219 -12.90 14.37 -0.04
C SER A 219 -13.76 14.72 -1.26
N ALA A 220 -14.72 13.85 -1.61
CA ALA A 220 -15.67 14.12 -2.68
C ALA A 220 -16.60 15.33 -2.44
N GLN A 221 -16.79 15.75 -1.18
CA GLN A 221 -17.48 17.01 -0.85
C GLN A 221 -16.58 18.24 -0.95
N ALA A 222 -15.26 18.06 -0.82
CA ALA A 222 -14.27 19.13 -0.78
C ALA A 222 -13.59 19.40 -2.15
N SER A 223 -13.59 18.41 -3.04
CA SER A 223 -12.91 18.46 -4.35
C SER A 223 -13.67 17.65 -5.41
N PRO A 224 -14.23 18.30 -6.45
CA PRO A 224 -14.74 17.63 -7.64
C PRO A 224 -13.73 16.73 -8.37
N THR A 225 -12.43 17.05 -8.31
CA THR A 225 -11.37 16.23 -8.92
C THR A 225 -11.14 14.95 -8.12
N ALA A 226 -10.97 15.04 -6.79
CA ALA A 226 -10.91 13.88 -5.91
C ALA A 226 -12.14 12.96 -6.05
N ALA A 227 -13.34 13.55 -6.13
CA ALA A 227 -14.59 12.81 -6.31
C ALA A 227 -14.57 11.88 -7.56
N LYS A 228 -13.97 12.35 -8.66
CA LYS A 228 -13.87 11.60 -9.92
C LYS A 228 -12.84 10.49 -9.86
N ILE A 229 -11.65 10.78 -9.32
CA ILE A 229 -10.56 9.81 -9.17
C ILE A 229 -11.03 8.63 -8.30
N LEU A 230 -11.62 8.91 -7.15
CA LEU A 230 -12.12 7.89 -6.22
C LEU A 230 -13.32 7.12 -6.81
N ALA A 231 -14.22 7.80 -7.54
CA ALA A 231 -15.31 7.13 -8.25
C ALA A 231 -14.81 6.16 -9.33
N GLU A 232 -13.76 6.51 -10.07
CA GLU A 232 -13.15 5.62 -11.07
C GLU A 232 -12.42 4.45 -10.41
N ALA A 233 -11.61 4.69 -9.39
CA ALA A 233 -10.93 3.65 -8.63
C ALA A 233 -11.94 2.61 -8.10
N LYS A 234 -13.07 3.10 -7.57
CA LYS A 234 -14.20 2.27 -7.13
C LYS A 234 -14.91 1.55 -8.27
N ARG A 235 -15.11 2.19 -9.43
CA ARG A 235 -15.70 1.58 -10.65
C ARG A 235 -14.83 0.44 -11.19
N LEU A 236 -13.52 0.62 -11.17
CA LEU A 236 -12.55 -0.39 -11.59
C LEU A 236 -12.34 -1.47 -10.52
N GLY A 237 -12.71 -1.21 -9.26
CA GLY A 237 -12.43 -2.13 -8.15
C GLY A 237 -10.94 -2.18 -7.81
N VAL A 238 -10.34 -1.02 -7.59
CA VAL A 238 -8.99 -0.88 -7.00
C VAL A 238 -9.07 -1.34 -5.54
N PRO A 239 -8.34 -2.40 -5.12
CA PRO A 239 -8.30 -2.80 -3.72
C PRO A 239 -7.49 -1.80 -2.89
N VAL A 240 -8.02 -1.45 -1.71
CA VAL A 240 -7.38 -0.55 -0.74
C VAL A 240 -7.21 -1.30 0.59
N THR A 241 -5.98 -1.39 1.09
CA THR A 241 -5.66 -1.93 2.41
C THR A 241 -5.11 -0.84 3.32
N VAL A 242 -5.83 -0.54 4.39
CA VAL A 242 -5.30 0.27 5.50
C VAL A 242 -4.46 -0.64 6.40
N LEU A 243 -3.29 -0.17 6.82
CA LEU A 243 -2.39 -0.80 7.78
C LEU A 243 -2.21 0.12 8.99
N SER A 244 -1.88 -0.43 10.16
CA SER A 244 -1.44 0.40 11.29
C SER A 244 -0.13 1.10 10.92
N ASP A 245 0.10 2.34 11.35
CA ASP A 245 1.31 3.10 10.98
C ASP A 245 2.61 2.35 11.31
N GLU A 246 2.66 1.62 12.43
CA GLU A 246 3.82 0.79 12.81
C GLU A 246 4.04 -0.40 11.85
N GLU A 247 2.97 -1.03 11.36
CA GLU A 247 3.05 -2.11 10.37
C GLU A 247 3.36 -1.56 8.97
N TYR A 248 2.75 -0.42 8.62
CA TYR A 248 2.97 0.29 7.38
C TYR A 248 4.45 0.69 7.26
N GLN A 249 5.02 1.39 8.24
CA GLN A 249 6.42 1.83 8.21
C GLN A 249 7.43 0.67 8.28
N LYS A 250 7.04 -0.53 8.76
CA LYS A 250 7.88 -1.74 8.65
C LYS A 250 7.89 -2.33 7.24
N ARG A 251 6.83 -2.12 6.46
CA ARG A 251 6.67 -2.68 5.11
C ARG A 251 7.04 -1.68 4.01
N TYR A 252 6.78 -0.40 4.23
CA TYR A 252 6.92 0.69 3.28
C TYR A 252 7.52 1.93 3.99
N PRO A 253 8.76 1.83 4.52
CA PRO A 253 9.40 2.90 5.27
C PRO A 253 9.49 4.19 4.46
N ASP A 254 9.40 5.33 5.14
CA ASP A 254 9.58 6.67 4.58
C ASP A 254 8.58 7.07 3.48
N THR A 255 7.48 6.32 3.32
CA THR A 255 6.36 6.64 2.42
C THR A 255 5.10 7.07 3.19
N GLY A 256 4.24 7.86 2.54
CA GLY A 256 2.92 8.25 3.06
C GLY A 256 1.76 7.35 2.61
N GLY A 257 1.94 6.68 1.47
CA GLY A 257 1.05 5.72 0.83
C GLY A 257 1.87 4.99 -0.25
N VAL A 258 1.36 3.87 -0.77
CA VAL A 258 2.00 3.17 -1.89
C VAL A 258 1.02 2.30 -2.67
N THR A 259 1.22 2.24 -3.98
CA THR A 259 0.50 1.35 -4.90
C THR A 259 1.43 0.24 -5.36
N VAL A 260 1.04 -1.02 -5.11
CA VAL A 260 1.80 -2.20 -5.53
C VAL A 260 0.97 -2.98 -6.54
N GLY A 261 1.38 -2.93 -7.81
CA GLY A 261 0.57 -3.41 -8.93
C GLY A 261 -0.68 -2.53 -9.09
N ASP A 262 -1.83 -3.06 -8.68
CA ASP A 262 -3.10 -2.34 -8.65
C ASP A 262 -3.68 -2.16 -7.24
N HIS A 263 -2.90 -2.48 -6.20
CA HIS A 263 -3.35 -2.47 -4.80
C HIS A 263 -2.75 -1.29 -4.03
N VAL A 264 -3.62 -0.42 -3.55
CA VAL A 264 -3.30 0.74 -2.71
C VAL A 264 -3.13 0.32 -1.24
N TYR A 265 -2.00 0.66 -0.64
CA TYR A 265 -1.72 0.48 0.78
C TYR A 265 -1.53 1.83 1.47
N LEU A 266 -2.15 1.98 2.64
CA LEU A 266 -2.19 3.26 3.37
C LEU A 266 -1.95 3.08 4.87
N PRO A 267 -1.15 3.93 5.54
CA PRO A 267 -1.15 4.03 7.00
C PRO A 267 -2.45 4.71 7.46
N VAL A 268 -2.89 4.46 8.69
CA VAL A 268 -4.09 5.10 9.27
C VAL A 268 -3.96 6.64 9.24
N SER A 269 -2.75 7.17 9.47
CA SER A 269 -2.48 8.62 9.43
C SER A 269 -2.67 9.27 8.05
N SER A 270 -2.54 8.53 6.94
CA SER A 270 -2.78 9.10 5.60
C SER A 270 -4.25 9.43 5.33
N LEU A 271 -5.16 8.81 6.08
CA LEU A 271 -6.61 9.06 6.02
C LEU A 271 -7.06 10.18 6.98
N GLU A 272 -6.12 10.91 7.60
CA GLU A 272 -6.41 12.10 8.40
C GLU A 272 -6.83 13.29 7.52
N ASP A 273 -7.51 14.26 8.12
CA ASP A 273 -8.12 15.37 7.40
C ASP A 273 -7.07 16.31 6.79
N GLY A 274 -7.10 16.46 5.45
CA GLY A 274 -6.31 17.47 4.73
C GLY A 274 -5.27 16.90 3.75
N THR A 275 -4.97 15.61 3.85
CA THR A 275 -4.20 14.87 2.84
C THR A 275 -4.97 14.71 1.52
N ASP A 276 -4.31 14.11 0.53
CA ASP A 276 -4.83 13.63 -0.75
C ASP A 276 -4.20 12.27 -1.14
N THR A 277 -3.66 11.55 -0.17
CA THR A 277 -2.85 10.33 -0.39
C THR A 277 -3.68 9.20 -1.00
N LEU A 278 -4.96 9.05 -0.63
CA LEU A 278 -5.81 8.02 -1.23
C LEU A 278 -6.05 8.32 -2.71
N GLU A 279 -6.26 9.57 -3.09
CA GLU A 279 -6.42 10.01 -4.48
C GLU A 279 -5.13 9.79 -5.28
N HIS A 280 -3.99 10.17 -4.72
CA HIS A 280 -2.67 9.99 -5.31
C HIS A 280 -2.41 8.51 -5.67
N GLU A 281 -2.56 7.61 -4.70
CA GLU A 281 -2.38 6.17 -4.91
C GLU A 281 -3.50 5.56 -5.78
N SER A 282 -4.73 6.06 -5.68
CA SER A 282 -5.82 5.63 -6.58
C SER A 282 -5.53 5.97 -8.04
N MET A 283 -4.94 7.14 -8.32
CA MET A 283 -4.55 7.53 -9.67
C MET A 283 -3.41 6.65 -10.19
N HIS A 284 -2.39 6.34 -9.38
CA HIS A 284 -1.36 5.34 -9.73
C HIS A 284 -1.99 3.99 -10.13
N ALA A 285 -2.96 3.48 -9.35
CA ALA A 285 -3.64 2.22 -9.67
C ALA A 285 -4.50 2.30 -10.95
N ILE A 286 -5.10 3.46 -11.25
CA ILE A 286 -5.86 3.71 -12.48
C ILE A 286 -4.92 3.73 -13.70
N LEU A 287 -3.82 4.49 -13.64
CA LEU A 287 -2.83 4.59 -14.72
C LEU A 287 -2.12 3.25 -14.94
N GLY A 288 -1.78 2.54 -13.86
CA GLY A 288 -1.23 1.19 -13.87
C GLY A 288 -2.07 0.21 -14.71
N ARG A 289 -3.39 0.23 -14.52
CA ARG A 289 -4.37 -0.59 -15.27
C ARG A 289 -4.59 -0.13 -16.72
N ASN A 290 -4.10 1.05 -17.10
CA ASN A 290 -4.22 1.64 -18.44
C ASN A 290 -2.84 1.90 -19.10
N GLY A 291 -1.79 1.15 -18.73
CA GLY A 291 -0.40 1.35 -19.18
C GLY A 291 -0.17 1.40 -20.69
N GLU A 292 -1.14 1.02 -21.51
CA GLU A 292 -1.14 1.23 -22.96
C GLU A 292 -1.08 2.71 -23.40
N ILE A 293 -1.39 3.67 -22.52
CA ILE A 293 -1.15 5.10 -22.78
C ILE A 293 0.35 5.47 -22.73
N PHE A 294 1.20 4.58 -22.20
CA PHE A 294 2.65 4.74 -22.12
C PHE A 294 3.43 3.75 -23.01
N ASP A 295 2.74 2.88 -23.78
CA ASP A 295 3.37 1.90 -24.67
C ASP A 295 4.07 2.61 -25.85
N THR A 296 5.38 2.81 -25.73
CA THR A 296 6.21 3.49 -26.74
C THR A 296 6.34 2.74 -28.06
N SER A 297 5.80 1.50 -28.18
CA SER A 297 5.64 0.83 -29.47
C SER A 297 4.45 1.36 -30.28
N LYS A 298 3.53 2.10 -29.65
CA LYS A 298 2.38 2.77 -30.29
C LYS A 298 2.73 4.18 -30.73
N SER A 299 2.03 4.64 -31.76
CA SER A 299 2.12 6.04 -32.16
C SER A 299 1.66 6.97 -31.03
N ILE A 300 2.20 8.19 -31.00
CA ILE A 300 1.80 9.18 -30.00
C ILE A 300 0.30 9.52 -30.12
N ASP A 301 -0.25 9.55 -31.33
CA ASP A 301 -1.66 9.85 -31.56
C ASP A 301 -2.58 8.73 -31.03
N GLU A 302 -2.24 7.45 -31.21
CA GLU A 302 -2.99 6.33 -30.60
C GLU A 302 -2.97 6.38 -29.07
N ARG A 303 -1.85 6.77 -28.46
CA ARG A 303 -1.74 6.94 -27.00
C ARG A 303 -2.53 8.13 -26.50
N VAL A 304 -2.49 9.25 -27.22
CA VAL A 304 -3.29 10.45 -26.94
C VAL A 304 -4.78 10.12 -27.02
N ASP A 305 -5.27 9.47 -28.07
CA ASP A 305 -6.69 9.10 -28.20
C ASP A 305 -7.16 8.23 -27.00
N LYS A 306 -6.32 7.28 -26.56
CA LYS A 306 -6.60 6.43 -25.39
C LYS A 306 -6.61 7.22 -24.09
N ALA A 307 -5.63 8.10 -23.85
CA ALA A 307 -5.57 8.91 -22.65
C ALA A 307 -6.73 9.93 -22.59
N ARG A 308 -7.06 10.57 -23.71
CA ARG A 308 -8.25 11.43 -23.83
C ARG A 308 -9.53 10.67 -23.48
N ALA A 309 -9.69 9.45 -23.98
CA ALA A 309 -10.84 8.59 -23.67
C ALA A 309 -10.88 8.15 -22.19
N LEU A 310 -9.74 7.80 -21.59
CA LEU A 310 -9.63 7.47 -20.16
C LEU A 310 -10.10 8.64 -19.29
N PHE A 311 -9.51 9.82 -19.49
CA PHE A 311 -9.84 11.03 -18.72
C PHE A 311 -11.31 11.44 -18.92
N GLN A 312 -11.82 11.33 -20.15
CA GLN A 312 -13.24 11.57 -20.45
C GLN A 312 -14.16 10.61 -19.68
N ASN A 313 -13.82 9.32 -19.60
CA ASN A 313 -14.62 8.31 -18.88
C ASN A 313 -14.63 8.56 -17.36
N MET A 314 -13.54 9.10 -16.82
CA MET A 314 -13.44 9.57 -15.43
C MET A 314 -14.22 10.88 -15.19
N GLY A 315 -14.59 11.61 -16.24
CA GLY A 315 -15.15 12.95 -16.16
C GLY A 315 -14.10 14.04 -15.87
N LEU A 316 -12.81 13.74 -16.04
CA LEU A 316 -11.71 14.71 -16.06
C LEU A 316 -11.63 15.40 -17.44
N ASP A 317 -10.76 16.40 -17.58
CA ASP A 317 -10.51 17.06 -18.86
C ASP A 317 -9.75 16.10 -19.80
N PRO A 318 -10.27 15.76 -21.00
CA PRO A 318 -9.55 14.91 -21.93
C PRO A 318 -8.21 15.52 -22.39
N ASP A 319 -8.09 16.85 -22.45
CA ASP A 319 -6.86 17.52 -22.87
C ASP A 319 -5.71 17.29 -21.87
N ASP A 320 -6.01 17.01 -20.60
CA ASP A 320 -5.01 16.68 -19.58
C ASP A 320 -4.38 15.30 -19.81
N GLY A 321 -5.17 14.31 -20.27
CA GLY A 321 -4.64 13.03 -20.74
C GLY A 321 -3.72 13.18 -21.96
N GLU A 322 -4.03 14.12 -22.86
CA GLU A 322 -3.13 14.46 -23.97
C GLU A 322 -1.83 15.13 -23.47
N ARG A 323 -1.92 16.08 -22.53
CA ARG A 323 -0.74 16.72 -21.92
C ARG A 323 0.18 15.68 -21.30
N LEU A 324 -0.35 14.79 -20.47
CA LEU A 324 0.38 13.70 -19.82
C LEU A 324 1.18 12.88 -20.84
N VAL A 325 0.52 12.32 -21.85
CA VAL A 325 1.16 11.49 -22.89
C VAL A 325 2.23 12.24 -23.69
N ARG A 326 2.04 13.54 -23.93
CA ARG A 326 3.01 14.35 -24.68
C ARG A 326 4.23 14.76 -23.85
N VAL A 327 4.07 15.04 -22.55
CA VAL A 327 5.23 15.44 -21.70
C VAL A 327 6.06 14.24 -21.22
N THR A 328 5.47 13.04 -21.11
CA THR A 328 6.17 11.78 -20.78
C THR A 328 6.57 10.96 -22.02
N ASP A 329 6.53 11.55 -23.21
CA ASP A 329 6.79 10.79 -24.44
C ASP A 329 8.20 10.18 -24.47
N GLY A 330 8.26 8.90 -24.82
CA GLY A 330 9.49 8.11 -24.81
C GLY A 330 9.96 7.60 -23.43
N TRP A 331 9.29 7.94 -22.33
CA TRP A 331 9.69 7.47 -20.99
C TRP A 331 9.23 6.03 -20.70
N GLY A 332 8.16 5.59 -21.36
CA GLY A 332 7.48 4.34 -21.04
C GLY A 332 6.63 4.44 -19.76
N GLN A 333 6.10 3.31 -19.33
CA GLN A 333 5.41 3.20 -18.05
C GLN A 333 6.45 3.18 -16.93
N SER A 334 6.44 4.19 -16.06
CA SER A 334 7.35 4.32 -14.93
C SER A 334 6.67 5.14 -13.83
N ALA A 335 7.13 4.98 -12.59
CA ALA A 335 6.65 5.80 -11.48
C ALA A 335 6.82 7.30 -11.76
N SER A 336 7.88 7.70 -12.47
CA SER A 336 8.10 9.09 -12.91
C SER A 336 7.00 9.58 -13.85
N SER A 337 6.56 8.75 -14.80
CA SER A 337 5.46 9.08 -15.71
C SER A 337 4.13 9.22 -14.98
N ASP A 338 3.84 8.31 -14.06
CA ASP A 338 2.58 8.33 -13.28
C ASP A 338 2.55 9.51 -12.29
N HIS A 339 3.67 9.81 -11.61
CA HIS A 339 3.79 10.94 -10.69
C HIS A 339 3.52 12.31 -11.34
N VAL A 340 3.75 12.47 -12.65
CA VAL A 340 3.40 13.72 -13.35
C VAL A 340 1.90 14.00 -13.21
N GLN A 341 1.06 12.97 -13.38
CA GLN A 341 -0.38 13.15 -13.25
C GLN A 341 -0.79 13.33 -11.79
N THR A 342 -0.29 12.46 -10.89
CA THR A 342 -0.72 12.52 -9.47
C THR A 342 -0.33 13.84 -8.81
N PHE A 343 0.83 14.43 -9.15
CA PHE A 343 1.24 15.75 -8.67
C PHE A 343 0.36 16.90 -9.23
N VAL A 344 -0.07 16.79 -10.50
CA VAL A 344 -1.01 17.75 -11.10
C VAL A 344 -2.37 17.69 -10.40
N ASP A 345 -2.88 16.48 -10.15
CA ASP A 345 -4.15 16.27 -9.44
C ASP A 345 -4.08 16.80 -8.00
N SER A 346 -2.96 16.60 -7.29
CA SER A 346 -2.71 17.19 -5.96
C SER A 346 -2.88 18.72 -5.94
N ILE A 347 -2.40 19.41 -6.98
CA ILE A 347 -2.56 20.86 -7.12
C ILE A 347 -4.04 21.23 -7.36
N ASP A 348 -4.74 20.53 -8.27
CA ASP A 348 -6.16 20.81 -8.52
C ASP A 348 -7.02 20.54 -7.27
N ILE A 349 -6.80 19.42 -6.58
CA ILE A 349 -7.45 19.08 -5.31
C ILE A 349 -7.19 20.15 -4.25
N GLY A 350 -5.95 20.63 -4.13
CA GLY A 350 -5.58 21.72 -3.22
C GLY A 350 -6.29 23.05 -3.55
N ARG A 351 -6.34 23.42 -4.84
CA ARG A 351 -7.05 24.61 -5.33
C ARG A 351 -8.55 24.54 -5.06
N GLU A 352 -9.18 23.40 -5.36
CA GLU A 352 -10.61 23.17 -5.14
C GLU A 352 -10.95 23.23 -3.64
N LYS A 353 -10.17 22.57 -2.77
CA LYS A 353 -10.28 22.65 -1.31
C LYS A 353 -10.13 24.10 -0.78
N ALA A 354 -9.34 24.93 -1.46
CA ALA A 354 -9.17 26.36 -1.15
C ALA A 354 -10.23 27.29 -1.80
N GLY A 355 -11.13 26.77 -2.63
CA GLY A 355 -12.14 27.57 -3.35
C GLY A 355 -11.57 28.45 -4.48
N LEU A 356 -10.37 28.14 -4.97
CA LEU A 356 -9.72 28.83 -6.09
C LEU A 356 -10.35 28.42 -7.43
N PRO A 357 -10.33 29.30 -8.45
CA PRO A 357 -10.85 28.95 -9.78
C PRO A 357 -9.95 27.90 -10.47
N PRO A 358 -10.50 27.12 -11.44
CA PRO A 358 -9.69 26.25 -12.28
C PRO A 358 -8.56 27.01 -12.99
N LEU A 359 -7.45 26.31 -13.24
CA LEU A 359 -6.34 26.85 -14.02
C LEU A 359 -6.78 27.09 -15.48
N SER A 360 -6.29 28.18 -16.09
CA SER A 360 -6.47 28.38 -17.54
C SER A 360 -5.67 27.35 -18.35
N PRO A 361 -6.03 27.07 -19.62
CA PRO A 361 -5.29 26.11 -20.45
C PRO A 361 -3.78 26.40 -20.53
N GLN A 362 -3.39 27.67 -20.63
CA GLN A 362 -1.97 28.06 -20.64
C GLN A 362 -1.27 27.76 -19.30
N GLN A 363 -1.97 27.87 -18.17
CA GLN A 363 -1.44 27.46 -16.86
C GLN A 363 -1.39 25.94 -16.72
N ARG A 364 -2.32 25.18 -17.33
CA ARG A 364 -2.23 23.70 -17.40
C ARG A 364 -1.01 23.27 -18.22
N ASP A 365 -0.83 23.83 -19.41
CA ASP A 365 0.31 23.52 -20.28
C ASP A 365 1.65 23.79 -19.57
N GLU A 366 1.74 24.92 -18.85
CA GLU A 366 2.92 25.26 -18.04
C GLU A 366 3.09 24.32 -16.84
N LEU A 367 2.01 23.99 -16.12
CA LEU A 367 2.03 23.09 -14.97
C LEU A 367 2.50 21.68 -15.36
N TYR A 368 1.94 21.07 -16.41
CA TYR A 368 2.38 19.76 -16.90
C TYR A 368 3.85 19.76 -17.33
N SER A 369 4.30 20.83 -18.00
CA SER A 369 5.70 20.99 -18.41
C SER A 369 6.64 21.04 -17.20
N LEU A 370 6.26 21.76 -16.14
CA LEU A 370 7.05 21.86 -14.91
C LEU A 370 6.99 20.58 -14.07
N ALA A 371 5.83 19.92 -13.99
CA ALA A 371 5.67 18.64 -13.30
C ALA A 371 6.54 17.53 -13.95
N ALA A 372 6.55 17.42 -15.27
CA ALA A 372 7.46 16.51 -15.97
C ALA A 372 8.94 16.82 -15.68
N VAL A 373 9.33 18.10 -15.64
CA VAL A 373 10.70 18.48 -15.28
C VAL A 373 11.04 18.14 -13.82
N ARG A 374 10.09 18.29 -12.88
CA ARG A 374 10.23 17.88 -11.48
C ARG A 374 10.42 16.37 -11.35
N GLU A 375 9.53 15.56 -11.93
CA GLU A 375 9.58 14.11 -11.77
C GLU A 375 10.82 13.50 -12.42
N ALA A 376 11.22 13.97 -13.61
CA ALA A 376 12.48 13.54 -14.21
C ALA A 376 13.70 13.90 -13.35
N ALA A 377 13.68 15.07 -12.70
CA ALA A 377 14.78 15.47 -11.83
C ALA A 377 14.85 14.63 -10.56
N LEU A 378 13.70 14.37 -9.92
CA LEU A 378 13.58 13.50 -8.75
C LEU A 378 13.95 12.05 -9.08
N ASP A 379 13.57 11.56 -10.25
CA ASP A 379 13.91 10.22 -10.73
C ASP A 379 15.44 10.06 -10.85
N VAL A 380 16.14 11.02 -11.48
CA VAL A 380 17.62 11.01 -11.55
C VAL A 380 18.28 11.16 -10.16
N GLN A 381 17.69 11.96 -9.26
CA GLN A 381 18.17 12.11 -7.88
C GLN A 381 18.03 10.82 -7.06
N ARG A 382 16.90 10.11 -7.20
CA ARG A 382 16.62 8.83 -6.52
C ARG A 382 17.41 7.67 -7.14
N ASP A 383 17.59 7.69 -8.44
CA ASP A 383 18.33 6.67 -9.19
C ASP A 383 18.92 7.28 -10.48
N PRO A 384 20.25 7.30 -10.69
CA PRO A 384 21.27 6.55 -9.96
C PRO A 384 22.06 7.37 -8.93
N LEU A 385 21.66 8.60 -8.61
CA LEU A 385 22.44 9.49 -7.72
C LEU A 385 22.26 9.22 -6.21
N ASP A 386 21.26 8.46 -5.77
CA ASP A 386 21.07 8.20 -4.33
C ASP A 386 22.29 7.50 -3.71
N GLY A 387 22.77 8.07 -2.61
CA GLY A 387 23.94 7.57 -1.88
C GLY A 387 25.24 7.51 -2.71
N ILE A 388 25.34 8.19 -3.86
CA ILE A 388 26.51 8.11 -4.76
C ILE A 388 27.84 8.36 -4.03
N GLU A 389 27.87 9.31 -3.08
CA GLU A 389 29.05 9.65 -2.27
C GLU A 389 29.59 8.47 -1.44
N SER A 390 28.75 7.50 -1.11
CA SER A 390 29.13 6.29 -0.37
C SER A 390 29.74 5.18 -1.24
N LYS A 391 29.64 5.29 -2.57
CA LYS A 391 30.06 4.26 -3.53
C LYS A 391 31.57 4.34 -3.84
N PRO A 392 32.21 3.24 -4.31
CA PRO A 392 33.58 3.26 -4.80
C PRO A 392 33.77 4.20 -6.01
N PRO A 393 34.95 4.84 -6.19
CA PRO A 393 35.15 5.86 -7.23
C PRO A 393 34.85 5.45 -8.68
N GLU A 394 35.05 4.18 -9.05
CA GLU A 394 34.70 3.69 -10.39
C GLU A 394 33.18 3.47 -10.56
N GLU A 395 32.48 3.11 -9.48
CA GLU A 395 31.01 3.03 -9.47
C GLU A 395 30.41 4.45 -9.54
N GLN A 396 30.97 5.42 -8.79
CA GLN A 396 30.55 6.82 -8.86
C GLN A 396 30.59 7.38 -10.29
N LYS A 397 31.67 7.13 -11.04
CA LYS A 397 31.79 7.55 -12.45
C LYS A 397 30.72 6.92 -13.35
N LYS A 398 30.42 5.64 -13.12
CA LYS A 398 29.36 4.92 -13.85
C LYS A 398 27.99 5.54 -13.55
N LEU A 399 27.64 5.68 -12.27
CA LEU A 399 26.36 6.25 -11.84
C LEU A 399 26.19 7.69 -12.33
N LEU A 400 27.25 8.52 -12.31
CA LEU A 400 27.17 9.87 -12.91
C LEU A 400 26.89 9.80 -14.42
N ALA A 401 27.59 8.96 -15.19
CA ALA A 401 27.34 8.83 -16.62
C ALA A 401 25.91 8.34 -16.94
N GLU A 402 25.37 7.44 -16.12
CA GLU A 402 23.98 6.98 -16.18
C GLU A 402 22.99 8.10 -15.84
N ALA A 403 23.24 8.88 -14.79
CA ALA A 403 22.43 10.04 -14.41
C ALA A 403 22.38 11.11 -15.52
N GLU A 404 23.52 11.39 -16.14
CA GLU A 404 23.65 12.34 -17.24
C GLU A 404 22.91 11.87 -18.50
N ALA A 405 23.00 10.57 -18.83
CA ALA A 405 22.25 9.97 -19.92
C ALA A 405 20.74 10.00 -19.66
N LYS A 406 20.31 9.62 -18.45
CA LYS A 406 18.89 9.65 -18.01
C LYS A 406 18.33 11.07 -18.08
N TRP A 407 19.08 12.07 -17.59
CA TRP A 407 18.71 13.49 -17.70
C TRP A 407 18.62 13.95 -19.16
N ALA A 408 19.58 13.59 -20.02
CA ALA A 408 19.62 13.95 -21.44
C ALA A 408 18.50 13.30 -22.30
N ASN A 409 17.81 12.27 -21.79
CA ASN A 409 16.61 11.74 -22.43
C ASN A 409 15.41 12.69 -22.33
N THR A 410 15.43 13.66 -21.40
CA THR A 410 14.39 14.69 -21.30
C THR A 410 14.67 15.91 -22.18
N ALA A 411 13.61 16.64 -22.54
CA ALA A 411 13.75 17.90 -23.27
C ALA A 411 14.57 18.95 -22.48
N GLN A 412 14.35 19.01 -21.15
CA GLN A 412 15.03 19.95 -20.27
C GLN A 412 16.52 19.63 -20.10
N GLY A 413 16.89 18.35 -20.01
CA GLY A 413 18.29 17.95 -19.91
C GLY A 413 19.08 18.09 -21.21
N ARG A 414 18.43 17.96 -22.38
CA ARG A 414 19.04 18.36 -23.66
C ARG A 414 19.31 19.87 -23.74
N ALA A 415 18.40 20.68 -23.19
CA ALA A 415 18.56 22.13 -23.16
C ALA A 415 19.58 22.60 -22.10
N ASN A 416 19.72 21.85 -21.00
CA ASN A 416 20.56 22.18 -19.85
C ASN A 416 21.42 20.98 -19.44
N PRO A 417 22.44 20.61 -20.25
CA PRO A 417 23.39 19.57 -19.89
C PRO A 417 24.28 20.02 -18.73
N PRO A 418 24.74 19.11 -17.86
CA PRO A 418 25.71 19.43 -16.82
C PRO A 418 27.06 19.82 -17.41
N SER A 419 27.77 20.67 -16.68
CA SER A 419 29.01 21.34 -17.09
C SER A 419 30.16 21.03 -16.13
N GLY A 420 31.39 21.01 -16.64
CA GLY A 420 32.60 20.78 -15.85
C GLY A 420 33.59 19.90 -16.59
N ASP A 421 34.87 20.03 -16.26
CA ASP A 421 35.95 19.23 -16.84
C ASP A 421 36.34 18.06 -15.90
N THR A 422 36.06 18.17 -14.59
CA THR A 422 36.28 17.08 -13.62
C THR A 422 35.01 16.30 -13.27
N PHE A 423 35.17 15.15 -12.61
CA PHE A 423 34.05 14.38 -12.08
C PHE A 423 33.23 15.18 -11.06
N GLU A 424 33.91 15.85 -10.13
CA GLU A 424 33.32 16.63 -9.03
C GLU A 424 32.55 17.85 -9.56
N GLU A 425 33.10 18.55 -10.57
CA GLU A 425 32.43 19.68 -11.22
C GLU A 425 31.15 19.24 -11.94
N ARG A 426 31.20 18.14 -12.69
CA ARG A 426 30.04 17.60 -13.43
C ARG A 426 28.96 17.08 -12.49
N LEU A 427 29.34 16.35 -11.43
CA LEU A 427 28.42 15.88 -10.39
C LEU A 427 27.73 17.06 -9.69
N ALA A 428 28.49 18.06 -9.24
CA ALA A 428 27.94 19.25 -8.58
C ALA A 428 27.05 20.08 -9.53
N SER A 429 27.42 20.20 -10.81
CA SER A 429 26.61 20.87 -11.84
C SER A 429 25.29 20.14 -12.05
N LEU A 430 25.31 18.80 -12.20
CA LEU A 430 24.12 17.99 -12.35
C LEU A 430 23.21 18.05 -11.10
N GLN A 431 23.74 17.78 -9.91
CA GLN A 431 22.99 17.87 -8.65
C GLN A 431 22.35 19.27 -8.47
N GLY A 432 23.08 20.33 -8.80
CA GLY A 432 22.56 21.70 -8.77
C GLY A 432 21.46 21.98 -9.80
N ILE A 433 21.51 21.38 -11.00
CA ILE A 433 20.44 21.47 -11.99
C ILE A 433 19.20 20.74 -11.47
N LEU A 434 19.35 19.47 -11.06
CA LEU A 434 18.25 18.64 -10.58
C LEU A 434 17.56 19.26 -9.37
N GLN A 435 18.32 19.79 -8.40
CA GLN A 435 17.76 20.45 -7.21
C GLN A 435 16.90 21.67 -7.55
N ARG A 436 17.25 22.45 -8.59
CA ARG A 436 16.42 23.57 -9.05
C ARG A 436 15.18 23.11 -9.80
N CYS A 437 15.28 22.00 -10.54
CA CYS A 437 14.16 21.41 -11.26
C CYS A 437 13.16 20.74 -10.31
N ALA A 438 13.63 20.17 -9.19
CA ALA A 438 12.81 19.55 -8.15
C ALA A 438 12.21 20.55 -7.12
N ASP A 439 12.61 21.83 -7.15
CA ASP A 439 12.14 22.85 -6.19
C ASP A 439 10.63 23.08 -6.31
N GLU A 440 9.90 22.86 -5.22
CA GLU A 440 8.45 23.04 -5.18
C GLU A 440 8.03 24.52 -5.20
N GLY A 441 8.93 25.44 -4.88
CA GLY A 441 8.68 26.89 -4.89
C GLY A 441 8.22 27.41 -6.25
N GLN A 442 8.62 26.79 -7.36
CA GLN A 442 8.19 27.16 -8.71
C GLN A 442 6.68 26.92 -8.97
N PHE A 443 6.02 26.08 -8.16
CA PHE A 443 4.60 25.76 -8.28
C PHE A 443 3.69 26.65 -7.42
N ALA A 444 4.24 27.52 -6.57
CA ALA A 444 3.46 28.41 -5.69
C ALA A 444 2.46 29.31 -6.46
N LYS A 445 2.75 29.63 -7.73
CA LYS A 445 1.87 30.37 -8.64
C LYS A 445 0.62 29.59 -9.10
N PHE A 446 0.60 28.27 -8.91
CA PHE A 446 -0.55 27.41 -9.18
C PHE A 446 -1.33 27.06 -7.92
N THR A 447 -0.80 27.32 -6.72
CA THR A 447 -1.49 27.06 -5.43
C THR A 447 -2.05 28.32 -4.78
N SER A 448 -1.87 29.49 -5.42
CA SER A 448 -2.43 30.80 -5.03
C SER A 448 -3.51 31.33 -6.00
#